data_AF-A0A1F1DQD2-F1
#
_entry.id   AF-A0A1F1DQD2-F1
#
_cell.length_a   1.000
_cell.length_b   1.000
_cell.length_c   1.000
_cell.angle_alpha   90.00
_cell.angle_beta   90.00
_cell.angle_gamma   90.00
#
_symmetry.space_group_name_H-M   'P 1'
#
loop_
_entity.id
_entity.type
_entity.pdbx_description
1 polymer ?
#
loop_
_entity_poly.entity_id
_entity_poly.type
_entity_poly.pdbx_seq_one_letter_code
_entity_poly.pdbx_strand_id
1 'polypeptide(L)'
;MSARRQPNSRGSRDDENSNRINEQIRAREVRVVGDNVEQGIYTIQEARRMAQQQELDLVEISPNADPPVCKILDYQKFLYQQKKKAKEQKANQVKTTLKEIRFGPQTDDHDYSFKLRHAISFLQEGSKVRAYVFFRGRSIVFKDQGKLLLLRFANDLEDYARVDQLPKLEGKRMSMLFSPKKGVAKKKSDDSSSSNQHHTSDESSDSEPDEEA
;
A
#
# COMPACT_ATOMS: atom_id res chain seq x y z
N MET A 1 -29.04 42.58 -3.37
CA MET A 1 -29.05 41.18 -2.96
C MET A 1 -27.62 40.75 -2.63
N SER A 2 -27.23 40.85 -1.36
CA SER A 2 -25.84 40.63 -0.92
C SER A 2 -25.61 39.16 -0.57
N ALA A 3 -24.72 38.51 -1.32
CA ALA A 3 -24.35 37.12 -1.09
C ALA A 3 -23.51 36.99 0.20
N ARG A 4 -24.12 36.39 1.23
CA ARG A 4 -23.50 36.07 2.52
C ARG A 4 -22.44 34.97 2.30
N ARG A 5 -21.16 35.33 2.30
CA ARG A 5 -20.06 34.36 2.37
C ARG A 5 -20.14 33.62 3.70
N GLN A 6 -20.42 32.32 3.66
CA GLN A 6 -20.32 31.46 4.83
C GLN A 6 -18.85 31.33 5.25
N PRO A 7 -18.52 31.44 6.55
CA PRO A 7 -17.17 31.19 7.03
C PRO A 7 -16.86 29.70 6.90
N ASN A 8 -15.75 29.41 6.21
CA ASN A 8 -15.21 28.07 6.07
C ASN A 8 -14.73 27.58 7.45
N SER A 9 -15.56 26.79 8.15
CA SER A 9 -15.17 26.14 9.39
C SER A 9 -14.11 25.08 9.07
N ARG A 10 -12.84 25.50 9.08
CA ARG A 10 -11.71 24.58 9.30
C ARG A 10 -11.82 24.09 10.74
N GLY A 11 -12.78 23.20 10.99
CA GLY A 11 -12.84 22.46 12.24
C GLY A 11 -11.52 21.71 12.40
N SER A 12 -10.82 21.98 13.49
CA SER A 12 -9.64 21.25 13.92
C SER A 12 -9.96 19.76 13.93
N ARG A 13 -9.49 19.03 12.91
CA ARG A 13 -9.62 17.56 12.79
C ARG A 13 -8.60 16.82 13.66
N ASP A 14 -7.97 17.51 14.60
CA ASP A 14 -6.82 16.99 15.35
C ASP A 14 -7.18 16.40 16.72
N ASP A 15 -8.42 16.60 17.21
CA ASP A 15 -8.78 16.27 18.61
C ASP A 15 -9.60 14.99 18.83
N GLU A 16 -9.98 14.24 17.78
CA GLU A 16 -10.76 12.99 17.98
C GLU A 16 -9.93 11.84 18.57
N ASN A 17 -8.59 11.95 18.60
CA ASN A 17 -7.69 10.92 19.14
C ASN A 17 -6.79 11.45 20.27
N SER A 18 -7.18 12.54 20.94
CA SER A 18 -6.45 13.03 22.11
C SER A 18 -6.85 12.20 23.32
N ASN A 19 -5.88 11.51 23.92
CA ASN A 19 -6.10 10.72 25.13
C ASN A 19 -6.45 11.65 26.30
N ARG A 20 -7.34 11.23 27.19
CA ARG A 20 -7.63 11.99 28.42
C ARG A 20 -6.43 11.89 29.35
N ILE A 21 -6.04 13.02 29.94
CA ILE A 21 -4.89 13.08 30.85
C ILE A 21 -5.28 13.62 32.22
N ASN A 22 -4.64 13.12 33.27
CA ASN A 22 -4.69 13.64 34.64
C ASN A 22 -6.13 13.91 35.12
N GLU A 23 -6.49 15.19 35.26
CA GLU A 23 -7.79 15.69 35.71
C GLU A 23 -8.96 15.39 34.75
N GLN A 24 -8.67 15.12 33.48
CA GLN A 24 -9.68 14.81 32.48
C GLN A 24 -10.26 13.40 32.63
N ILE A 25 -9.57 12.52 33.35
CA ILE A 25 -10.00 11.15 33.60
C ILE A 25 -11.08 11.16 34.68
N ARG A 26 -12.27 10.65 34.34
CA ARG A 26 -13.48 10.69 35.18
C ARG A 26 -13.81 9.36 35.87
N ALA A 27 -13.04 8.31 35.58
CA ALA A 27 -13.23 7.00 36.21
C ALA A 27 -12.91 7.07 37.71
N ARG A 28 -13.61 6.25 38.52
CA ARG A 28 -13.37 6.14 39.96
C ARG A 28 -12.14 5.29 40.27
N GLU A 29 -12.02 4.17 39.56
CA GLU A 29 -10.92 3.22 39.64
C GLU A 29 -10.33 3.05 38.24
N VAL A 30 -9.01 2.86 38.19
CA VAL A 30 -8.26 2.70 36.95
C VAL A 30 -7.24 1.58 37.12
N ARG A 31 -6.99 0.85 36.03
CA ARG A 31 -5.88 -0.10 35.94
C ARG A 31 -4.64 0.67 35.51
N VAL A 32 -3.66 0.79 36.41
CA VAL A 32 -2.41 1.50 36.15
C VAL A 32 -1.38 0.55 35.54
N VAL A 33 -0.74 1.00 34.47
CA VAL A 33 0.42 0.36 33.86
C VAL A 33 1.57 1.36 33.73
N GLY A 34 2.81 0.91 33.88
CA GLY A 34 3.98 1.78 33.79
C GLY A 34 5.27 0.98 33.91
N ASP A 35 6.39 1.59 33.52
CA ASP A 35 7.70 0.94 33.57
C ASP A 35 8.28 0.97 35.00
N ASN A 36 7.91 1.98 35.80
CA ASN A 36 8.37 2.19 37.19
C ASN A 36 7.21 2.14 38.21
N VAL A 37 6.12 1.45 37.89
CA VAL A 37 4.91 1.38 38.74
C VAL A 37 4.42 -0.05 38.82
N GLU A 38 4.03 -0.47 40.01
CA GLU A 38 3.37 -1.75 40.20
C GLU A 38 2.05 -1.77 39.43
N GLN A 39 1.87 -2.80 38.61
CA GLN A 39 0.67 -2.93 37.80
C GLN A 39 -0.48 -3.41 38.67
N GLY A 40 -1.56 -2.65 38.70
CA GLY A 40 -2.66 -2.91 39.61
C GLY A 40 -3.88 -2.06 39.33
N ILE A 41 -4.95 -2.33 40.07
CA ILE A 41 -6.14 -1.49 40.09
C ILE A 41 -5.98 -0.53 41.27
N TYR A 42 -6.10 0.76 40.99
CA TYR A 42 -5.97 1.81 41.98
C TYR A 42 -7.12 2.79 41.84
N THR A 43 -7.37 3.53 42.92
CA THR A 43 -8.26 4.70 42.82
C THR A 43 -7.62 5.75 41.91
N ILE A 44 -8.45 6.58 41.27
CA ILE A 44 -7.94 7.65 40.41
C ILE A 44 -7.03 8.63 41.17
N GLN A 45 -7.28 8.84 42.46
CA GLN A 45 -6.48 9.73 43.31
C GLN A 45 -5.07 9.16 43.55
N GLU A 46 -4.96 7.87 43.87
CA GLU A 46 -3.68 7.18 44.03
C GLU A 46 -2.89 7.18 42.72
N ALA A 47 -3.55 6.84 41.60
CA ALA A 47 -2.92 6.84 40.28
C ALA A 47 -2.35 8.22 39.90
N ARG A 48 -3.09 9.30 40.18
CA ARG A 48 -2.61 10.68 39.97
C ARG A 48 -1.43 11.03 40.88
N ARG A 49 -1.47 10.61 42.14
CA ARG A 49 -0.37 10.83 43.09
C ARG A 49 0.90 10.12 42.64
N MET A 50 0.80 8.88 42.15
CA MET A 50 1.93 8.13 41.60
C MET A 50 2.54 8.81 40.39
N ALA A 51 1.71 9.34 39.48
CA ALA A 51 2.18 10.10 38.33
C ALA A 51 2.92 11.39 38.76
N GLN A 52 2.35 12.13 39.71
CA GLN A 52 2.94 13.35 40.24
C GLN A 52 4.28 13.11 40.97
N GLN A 53 4.39 12.02 41.75
CA GLN A 53 5.64 11.64 42.42
C GLN A 53 6.79 11.35 41.46
N GLN A 54 6.46 10.96 40.23
CA GLN A 54 7.42 10.68 39.17
C GLN A 54 7.59 11.86 38.20
N GLU A 55 6.89 12.97 38.43
CA GLU A 55 6.84 14.12 37.51
C GLU A 55 6.37 13.72 36.09
N LEU A 56 5.47 12.74 36.01
CA LEU A 56 4.88 12.21 34.77
C LEU A 56 3.37 12.47 34.72
N ASP A 57 2.77 12.21 33.56
CA ASP A 57 1.33 12.31 33.34
C ASP A 57 0.64 10.95 33.47
N LEU A 58 -0.56 10.94 34.06
CA LEU A 58 -1.48 9.81 33.99
C LEU A 58 -2.31 9.94 32.71
N VAL A 59 -2.11 9.02 31.77
CA VAL A 59 -2.76 9.06 30.45
C VAL A 59 -3.71 7.88 30.28
N GLU A 60 -4.98 8.14 30.00
CA GLU A 60 -5.98 7.10 29.69
C GLU A 60 -5.73 6.54 28.28
N ILE A 61 -5.24 5.31 28.19
CA ILE A 61 -4.90 4.64 26.92
C ILE A 61 -6.08 3.82 26.39
N SER A 62 -6.84 3.18 27.29
CA SER A 62 -8.01 2.39 26.92
C SER A 62 -9.22 2.76 27.79
N PRO A 63 -10.10 3.66 27.30
CA PRO A 63 -11.30 4.05 28.02
C PRO A 63 -12.39 2.97 28.02
N ASN A 64 -12.32 2.01 27.10
CA ASN A 64 -13.35 0.99 26.90
C ASN A 64 -13.15 -0.27 27.77
N ALA A 65 -12.06 -0.33 28.54
CA ALA A 65 -11.78 -1.45 29.44
C ALA A 65 -12.47 -1.25 30.80
N ASP A 66 -12.75 -2.34 31.52
CA ASP A 66 -13.31 -2.32 32.89
C ASP A 66 -12.32 -2.95 33.89
N PRO A 67 -11.74 -2.17 34.83
CA PRO A 67 -11.65 -0.71 34.85
C PRO A 67 -10.77 -0.14 33.71
N PRO A 68 -10.92 1.15 33.35
CA PRO A 68 -10.15 1.80 32.29
C PRO A 68 -8.63 1.69 32.49
N VAL A 69 -7.88 1.54 31.39
CA VAL A 69 -6.42 1.38 31.46
C VAL A 69 -5.72 2.72 31.31
N CYS A 70 -5.01 3.12 32.35
CA CYS A 70 -4.20 4.33 32.40
C CYS A 70 -2.71 3.98 32.44
N LYS A 71 -1.90 4.69 31.67
CA LYS A 71 -0.44 4.56 31.66
C LYS A 71 0.20 5.82 32.24
N ILE A 72 1.16 5.65 33.15
CA ILE A 72 1.97 6.75 33.68
C ILE A 72 3.18 6.95 32.74
N LEU A 73 3.26 8.09 32.07
CA LEU A 73 4.31 8.42 31.11
C LEU A 73 4.39 9.92 30.82
N ASP A 74 5.45 10.37 30.15
CA ASP A 74 5.53 11.74 29.60
C ASP A 74 4.64 11.84 28.36
N TYR A 75 3.55 12.63 28.48
CA TYR A 75 2.56 12.74 27.43
C TYR A 75 3.11 13.37 26.14
N GLN A 76 3.98 14.37 26.24
CA GLN A 76 4.55 15.05 25.07
C GLN A 76 5.48 14.11 24.30
N LYS A 77 6.33 13.38 25.01
CA LYS A 77 7.21 12.36 24.41
C LYS A 77 6.38 11.24 23.76
N PHE A 78 5.31 10.79 24.40
CA PHE A 78 4.40 9.79 23.84
C PHE A 78 3.71 10.27 22.56
N LEU A 79 3.19 11.50 22.53
CA LEU A 79 2.60 12.10 21.32
C LEU A 79 3.62 12.19 20.18
N TYR A 80 4.86 12.58 20.48
CA TYR A 80 5.94 12.61 19.49
C TYR A 80 6.23 11.22 18.93
N GLN A 81 6.37 10.21 19.80
CA GLN A 81 6.62 8.82 19.38
C GLN A 81 5.46 8.25 18.57
N GLN A 82 4.20 8.50 18.96
CA GLN A 82 3.03 8.10 18.18
C GLN A 82 3.03 8.76 16.79
N LYS A 83 3.28 10.06 16.71
CA LYS A 83 3.36 10.78 15.43
C LYS A 83 4.51 10.25 14.55
N LYS A 84 5.68 9.98 15.15
CA LYS A 84 6.84 9.40 14.46
C LYS A 84 6.51 8.02 13.91
N LYS A 85 5.97 7.12 14.74
CA LYS A 85 5.55 5.77 14.35
C LYS A 85 4.46 5.79 13.28
N ALA A 86 3.47 6.67 13.41
CA ALA A 86 2.43 6.83 12.40
C ALA A 86 2.99 7.35 11.06
N LYS A 87 3.98 8.24 11.10
CA LYS A 87 4.67 8.74 9.90
C LYS A 87 5.52 7.64 9.25
N GLU A 88 6.27 6.88 10.04
CA GLU A 88 7.05 5.72 9.57
C GLU A 88 6.14 4.64 8.96
N GLN A 89 5.02 4.32 9.60
CA GLN A 89 4.03 3.38 9.05
C GLN A 89 3.45 3.88 7.72
N LYS A 90 3.10 5.17 7.62
CA LYS A 90 2.61 5.77 6.38
C LYS A 90 3.68 5.82 5.28
N ALA A 91 4.95 5.99 5.64
CA ALA A 91 6.07 5.98 4.69
C ALA A 91 6.38 4.56 4.20
N ASN A 92 6.34 3.58 5.10
CA ASN A 92 6.61 2.17 4.80
C ASN A 92 5.43 1.45 4.13
N GLN A 93 4.23 2.05 4.17
CA GLN A 93 3.09 1.53 3.44
C GLN A 93 3.35 1.64 1.93
N VAL A 94 3.58 0.49 1.29
CA VAL A 94 3.72 0.40 -0.17
C VAL A 94 2.46 0.94 -0.82
N LYS A 95 2.57 2.09 -1.49
CA LYS A 95 1.46 2.69 -2.23
C LYS A 95 1.19 1.85 -3.48
N THR A 96 0.25 0.92 -3.38
CA THR A 96 -0.24 0.17 -4.54
C THR A 96 -0.90 1.14 -5.51
N THR A 97 -0.23 1.39 -6.65
CA THR A 97 -0.74 2.27 -7.69
C THR A 97 -1.68 1.49 -8.61
N LEU A 98 -2.74 2.14 -9.11
CA LEU A 98 -3.60 1.60 -10.15
C LEU A 98 -3.11 2.08 -11.52
N LYS A 99 -2.69 1.15 -12.37
CA LYS A 99 -2.29 1.40 -13.76
C LYS A 99 -3.42 1.01 -14.69
N GLU A 100 -3.65 1.79 -15.73
CA GLU A 100 -4.71 1.52 -16.70
C GLU A 100 -4.16 1.08 -18.05
N ILE A 101 -4.80 0.08 -18.65
CA ILE A 101 -4.48 -0.40 -20.00
C ILE A 101 -5.73 -0.29 -20.85
N ARG A 102 -5.62 0.47 -21.94
CA ARG A 102 -6.72 0.75 -22.85
C ARG A 102 -6.64 -0.11 -24.10
N PHE A 103 -7.72 -0.80 -24.39
CA PHE A 103 -7.95 -1.56 -25.61
C PHE A 103 -8.97 -0.86 -26.51
N GLY A 104 -8.82 -1.08 -27.82
CA GLY A 104 -9.87 -0.81 -28.81
C GLY A 104 -10.71 -2.06 -29.04
N PRO A 105 -11.93 -1.94 -29.58
CA PRO A 105 -12.75 -3.08 -29.96
C PRO A 105 -12.13 -3.93 -31.08
N GLN A 106 -11.20 -3.36 -31.85
CA GLN A 106 -10.48 -3.99 -32.96
C GLN A 106 -8.96 -3.94 -32.74
N THR A 107 -8.50 -4.14 -31.51
CA THR A 107 -7.05 -4.22 -31.21
C THR A 107 -6.42 -5.38 -32.01
N ASP A 108 -5.30 -5.10 -32.68
CA ASP A 108 -4.50 -6.10 -33.39
C ASP A 108 -3.61 -6.93 -32.44
N ASP A 109 -3.08 -8.06 -32.92
CA ASP A 109 -2.27 -8.97 -32.09
C ASP A 109 -0.94 -8.36 -31.61
N HIS A 110 -0.36 -7.42 -32.37
CA HIS A 110 0.89 -6.77 -31.98
C HIS A 110 0.66 -5.75 -30.85
N ASP A 111 -0.36 -4.90 -30.97
CA ASP A 111 -0.84 -3.97 -29.95
C ASP A 111 -1.27 -4.73 -28.68
N TYR A 112 -1.96 -5.86 -28.84
CA TYR A 112 -2.31 -6.75 -27.73
C TYR A 112 -1.07 -7.25 -26.98
N SER A 113 -0.10 -7.83 -27.70
CA SER A 113 1.11 -8.40 -27.12
C SER A 113 1.98 -7.33 -26.43
N PHE A 114 2.02 -6.11 -26.97
CA PHE A 114 2.68 -4.98 -26.32
C PHE A 114 2.01 -4.63 -24.99
N LYS A 115 0.67 -4.53 -24.96
CA LYS A 115 -0.11 -4.21 -23.75
C LYS A 115 -0.02 -5.31 -22.70
N LEU A 116 0.01 -6.59 -23.12
CA LEU A 116 0.21 -7.72 -22.23
C LEU A 116 1.55 -7.62 -21.49
N ARG A 117 2.65 -7.35 -22.20
CA ARG A 117 3.97 -7.15 -21.58
C ARG A 117 3.98 -6.01 -20.57
N HIS A 118 3.30 -4.89 -20.87
CA HIS A 118 3.19 -3.77 -19.93
C HIS A 118 2.39 -4.13 -18.68
N ALA A 119 1.30 -4.87 -18.84
CA ALA A 119 0.51 -5.36 -17.72
C ALA A 119 1.34 -6.25 -16.80
N ILE A 120 2.10 -7.18 -17.38
CA ILE A 120 3.02 -8.06 -16.64
C ILE A 120 4.03 -7.21 -15.86
N SER A 121 4.66 -6.20 -16.47
CA SER A 121 5.60 -5.31 -15.77
C SER A 121 4.94 -4.61 -14.58
N PHE A 122 3.75 -4.03 -14.77
CA PHE A 122 3.02 -3.34 -13.69
C PHE A 122 2.65 -4.29 -12.54
N LEU A 123 2.24 -5.52 -12.86
CA LEU A 123 1.92 -6.54 -11.86
C LEU A 123 3.17 -7.01 -11.11
N GLN A 124 4.31 -7.15 -11.81
CA GLN A 124 5.61 -7.47 -11.20
C GLN A 124 6.08 -6.37 -10.25
N GLU A 125 5.84 -5.10 -10.60
CA GLU A 125 6.10 -3.93 -9.74
C GLU A 125 5.12 -3.84 -8.54
N GLY A 126 4.13 -4.72 -8.45
CA GLY A 126 3.13 -4.73 -7.38
C GLY A 126 2.00 -3.71 -7.56
N SER A 127 1.86 -3.14 -8.75
CA SER A 127 0.71 -2.28 -9.10
C SER A 127 -0.51 -3.13 -9.47
N LYS A 128 -1.71 -2.57 -9.22
CA LYS A 128 -2.95 -3.12 -9.77
C LYS A 128 -3.12 -2.66 -11.21
N VAL A 129 -3.75 -3.49 -12.03
CA VAL A 129 -4.00 -3.16 -13.45
C VAL A 129 -5.51 -3.13 -13.70
N ARG A 130 -6.00 -2.02 -14.26
CA ARG A 130 -7.35 -1.91 -14.81
C ARG A 130 -7.27 -1.96 -16.34
N ALA A 131 -7.61 -3.10 -16.92
CA ALA A 131 -7.76 -3.22 -18.36
C ALA A 131 -9.17 -2.77 -18.76
N TYR A 132 -9.31 -1.99 -19.83
CA TYR A 132 -10.63 -1.64 -20.34
C TYR A 132 -10.65 -1.50 -21.86
N VAL A 133 -11.77 -1.88 -22.46
CA VAL A 133 -12.10 -1.62 -23.87
C VAL A 133 -12.95 -0.36 -23.94
N PHE A 134 -12.55 0.61 -24.76
CA PHE A 134 -13.32 1.83 -24.98
C PHE A 134 -14.12 1.76 -26.28
N PHE A 135 -15.45 1.78 -26.17
CA PHE A 135 -16.35 1.77 -27.32
C PHE A 135 -16.71 3.21 -27.72
N ARG A 136 -16.18 3.66 -28.86
CA ARG A 136 -16.49 4.97 -29.44
C ARG A 136 -17.71 4.87 -30.39
N GLY A 137 -18.74 5.70 -30.17
CA GLY A 137 -19.91 5.78 -31.04
C GLY A 137 -20.67 4.44 -31.14
N ARG A 138 -20.92 3.96 -32.37
CA ARG A 138 -21.65 2.71 -32.66
C ARG A 138 -20.84 1.44 -32.41
N SER A 139 -19.57 1.53 -32.01
CA SER A 139 -18.73 0.35 -31.75
C SER A 139 -19.16 -0.46 -30.52
N ILE A 140 -20.14 0.01 -29.74
CA ILE A 140 -20.75 -0.76 -28.65
C ILE A 140 -21.37 -2.09 -29.13
N VAL A 141 -21.69 -2.21 -30.43
CA VAL A 141 -22.13 -3.46 -31.06
C VAL A 141 -21.07 -4.56 -30.92
N PHE A 142 -19.79 -4.19 -30.85
CA PHE A 142 -18.67 -5.13 -30.64
C PHE A 142 -18.40 -5.43 -29.15
N LYS A 143 -19.39 -5.24 -28.26
CA LYS A 143 -19.27 -5.52 -26.82
C LYS A 143 -18.82 -6.97 -26.54
N ASP A 144 -19.28 -7.92 -27.35
CA ASP A 144 -18.98 -9.34 -27.14
C ASP A 144 -17.53 -9.66 -27.54
N GLN A 145 -17.01 -9.02 -28.59
CA GLN A 145 -15.60 -9.07 -28.95
C GLN A 145 -14.72 -8.44 -27.87
N GLY A 146 -15.14 -7.28 -27.33
CA GLY A 146 -14.43 -6.64 -26.22
C GLY A 146 -14.42 -7.50 -24.95
N LYS A 147 -15.51 -8.21 -24.65
CA LYS A 147 -15.57 -9.18 -23.55
C LYS A 147 -14.58 -10.32 -23.77
N LEU A 148 -14.58 -10.92 -24.97
CA LEU A 148 -13.69 -12.01 -25.31
C LEU A 148 -12.21 -11.59 -25.22
N LEU A 149 -11.88 -10.38 -25.67
CA LEU A 149 -10.54 -9.82 -25.55
C LEU A 149 -10.09 -9.71 -24.09
N LEU A 150 -10.95 -9.19 -23.20
CA LEU A 150 -10.62 -9.07 -21.78
C LEU A 150 -10.49 -10.43 -21.09
N LEU A 151 -11.28 -11.43 -21.50
CA LEU A 151 -11.14 -12.80 -20.99
C LEU A 151 -9.85 -13.48 -21.47
N ARG A 152 -9.50 -13.31 -22.75
CA ARG A 152 -8.19 -13.75 -23.28
C ARG A 152 -7.05 -13.12 -22.48
N PHE A 153 -7.14 -11.82 -22.23
CA PHE A 153 -6.16 -11.08 -21.43
C PHE A 153 -6.07 -11.56 -19.99
N ALA A 154 -7.18 -11.99 -19.39
CA ALA A 154 -7.18 -12.57 -18.05
C ALA A 154 -6.48 -13.93 -18.00
N ASN A 155 -6.72 -14.78 -19.00
CA ASN A 155 -6.05 -16.08 -19.11
C ASN A 155 -4.53 -15.91 -19.32
N ASP A 156 -4.12 -15.02 -20.22
CA ASP A 156 -2.70 -14.76 -20.47
C ASP A 156 -1.97 -14.13 -19.27
N LEU A 157 -2.72 -13.52 -18.34
CA LEU A 157 -2.19 -12.95 -17.09
C LEU A 157 -2.36 -13.88 -15.89
N GLU A 158 -2.88 -15.10 -16.06
CA GLU A 158 -3.21 -16.00 -14.96
C GLU A 158 -2.00 -16.24 -14.05
N ASP A 159 -0.79 -16.40 -14.60
CA ASP A 159 0.42 -16.64 -13.81
C ASP A 159 0.87 -15.43 -12.96
N TYR A 160 0.52 -14.22 -13.38
CA TYR A 160 1.00 -12.97 -12.76
C TYR A 160 -0.05 -12.28 -11.90
N ALA A 161 -1.34 -12.49 -12.20
CA ALA A 161 -2.44 -11.73 -11.62
C ALA A 161 -3.56 -12.61 -11.06
N ARG A 162 -4.26 -12.06 -10.08
CA ARG A 162 -5.58 -12.50 -9.66
C ARG A 162 -6.62 -11.55 -10.26
N VAL A 163 -7.70 -12.12 -10.78
CA VAL A 163 -8.88 -11.35 -11.20
C VAL A 163 -9.65 -10.88 -9.96
N ASP A 164 -9.74 -9.57 -9.77
CA ASP A 164 -10.56 -8.95 -8.72
C ASP A 164 -12.00 -8.71 -9.20
N GLN A 165 -12.16 -8.32 -10.46
CA GLN A 165 -13.46 -7.97 -11.03
C GLN A 165 -13.54 -8.50 -12.46
N LEU A 166 -14.60 -9.25 -12.76
CA LEU A 166 -14.91 -9.75 -14.11
C LEU A 166 -15.31 -8.62 -15.07
N PRO A 167 -15.31 -8.85 -16.41
CA PRO A 167 -15.66 -7.85 -17.39
C PRO A 167 -17.04 -7.24 -17.13
N LYS A 168 -17.08 -5.95 -16.79
CA LYS A 168 -18.31 -5.20 -16.54
C LYS A 168 -18.38 -3.99 -17.46
N LEU A 169 -19.55 -3.78 -18.06
CA LEU A 169 -19.82 -2.61 -18.89
C LEU A 169 -20.29 -1.42 -18.03
N GLU A 170 -19.54 -0.34 -18.07
CA GLU A 170 -19.81 0.94 -17.40
C GLU A 170 -19.85 2.05 -18.46
N GLY A 171 -21.06 2.36 -18.94
CA GLY A 171 -21.29 3.33 -20.00
C GLY A 171 -20.63 2.92 -21.31
N LYS A 172 -19.59 3.64 -21.73
CA LYS A 172 -18.84 3.39 -22.98
C LYS A 172 -17.56 2.56 -22.77
N ARG A 173 -17.35 2.02 -21.57
CA ARG A 173 -16.15 1.26 -21.21
C ARG A 173 -16.55 -0.10 -20.67
N MET A 174 -15.92 -1.17 -21.15
CA MET A 174 -15.97 -2.46 -20.46
C MET A 174 -14.62 -2.68 -19.79
N SER A 175 -14.60 -2.95 -18.48
CA SER A 175 -13.36 -3.02 -17.71
C SER A 175 -13.26 -4.28 -16.86
N MET A 176 -12.02 -4.63 -16.54
CA MET A 176 -11.64 -5.76 -15.69
C MET A 176 -10.50 -5.29 -14.77
N LEU A 177 -10.51 -5.73 -13.51
CA LEU A 177 -9.50 -5.34 -12.51
C LEU A 177 -8.65 -6.54 -12.12
N PHE A 178 -7.34 -6.33 -12.09
CA PHE A 178 -6.33 -7.33 -11.77
C PHE A 178 -5.48 -6.87 -10.60
N SER A 179 -5.27 -7.76 -9.64
CA SER A 179 -4.30 -7.59 -8.54
C SER A 179 -3.09 -8.49 -8.76
N PRO A 180 -1.88 -8.05 -8.39
CA PRO A 180 -0.68 -8.88 -8.52
C PRO A 180 -0.77 -10.11 -7.62
N LYS A 181 -0.38 -11.29 -8.12
CA LYS A 181 -0.24 -12.49 -7.29
C LYS A 181 0.91 -12.30 -6.31
N LYS A 182 0.69 -12.65 -5.04
CA LYS A 182 1.72 -12.59 -3.98
C LYS A 182 2.85 -13.56 -4.35
N GLY A 183 4.04 -13.03 -4.65
CA GLY A 183 5.24 -13.83 -4.96
C GLY A 183 6.04 -13.33 -6.16
N VAL A 184 5.44 -12.54 -7.06
CA VAL A 184 6.11 -12.13 -8.30
C VAL A 184 7.07 -10.93 -8.08
N ALA A 185 6.75 -10.03 -7.14
CA ALA A 185 7.54 -8.82 -6.87
C ALA A 185 8.88 -9.05 -6.17
N LYS A 186 9.20 -10.27 -5.72
CA LYS A 186 10.42 -10.56 -4.93
C LYS A 186 11.56 -11.25 -5.68
N LYS A 187 11.39 -11.64 -6.95
CA LYS A 187 12.35 -12.55 -7.62
C LYS A 187 13.47 -11.85 -8.42
N LYS A 188 13.56 -10.52 -8.45
CA LYS A 188 14.51 -9.80 -9.34
C LYS A 188 15.61 -8.98 -8.64
N SER A 189 15.76 -9.01 -7.32
CA SER A 189 16.73 -8.15 -6.63
C SER A 189 18.08 -8.79 -6.26
N ASP A 190 18.30 -10.10 -6.44
CA ASP A 190 19.46 -10.79 -5.83
C ASP A 190 20.49 -11.42 -6.79
N ASP A 191 20.44 -11.21 -8.11
CA ASP A 191 21.33 -11.97 -9.02
C ASP A 191 22.07 -11.12 -10.07
N SER A 192 22.77 -10.08 -9.61
CA SER A 192 23.74 -9.39 -10.48
C SER A 192 24.91 -8.78 -9.69
N SER A 193 25.78 -9.62 -9.14
CA SER A 193 27.13 -9.21 -8.73
C SER A 193 28.08 -10.41 -8.67
N SER A 194 28.85 -10.61 -9.74
CA SER A 194 30.15 -11.31 -9.90
C SER A 194 30.18 -11.93 -11.31
N SER A 195 31.13 -11.72 -12.21
CA SER A 195 32.45 -11.10 -12.15
C SER A 195 32.92 -10.84 -13.59
N ASN A 196 33.45 -9.65 -13.81
CA ASN A 196 34.20 -9.23 -14.99
C ASN A 196 35.60 -9.85 -14.94
N GLN A 197 36.04 -10.59 -15.96
CA GLN A 197 37.46 -10.69 -16.31
C GLN A 197 37.63 -10.55 -17.81
N HIS A 198 38.45 -9.56 -18.14
CA HIS A 198 38.89 -9.14 -19.45
C HIS A 198 40.30 -9.72 -19.67
N HIS A 199 40.54 -10.39 -20.80
CA HIS A 199 41.89 -10.45 -21.36
C HIS A 199 41.80 -10.49 -22.89
N THR A 200 42.22 -9.40 -23.50
CA THR A 200 42.58 -9.29 -24.91
C THR A 200 44.11 -9.34 -25.00
N SER A 201 44.64 -10.17 -25.88
CA SER A 201 45.89 -9.89 -26.59
C SER A 201 45.91 -10.70 -27.89
N ASP A 202 45.86 -9.91 -28.95
CA ASP A 202 46.49 -9.99 -30.26
C ASP A 202 47.25 -11.25 -30.73
N GLU A 203 47.09 -11.42 -32.05
CA GLU A 203 48.11 -11.69 -33.06
C GLU A 203 48.30 -13.11 -33.64
N SER A 204 48.39 -13.06 -34.96
CA SER A 204 48.45 -14.05 -36.02
C SER A 204 49.63 -15.03 -35.98
N SER A 205 49.40 -16.26 -36.46
CA SER A 205 50.29 -16.93 -37.44
C SER A 205 49.68 -18.24 -37.96
N ASP A 206 49.50 -18.25 -39.28
CA ASP A 206 49.78 -19.30 -40.27
C ASP A 206 50.21 -20.69 -39.77
N SER A 207 49.52 -21.75 -40.24
CA SER A 207 50.11 -23.04 -40.69
C SER A 207 49.01 -24.04 -41.11
N GLU A 208 48.98 -24.37 -42.42
CA GLU A 208 48.55 -25.70 -42.92
C GLU A 208 49.42 -26.81 -42.29
N PRO A 209 48.94 -28.07 -42.20
CA PRO A 209 49.19 -29.00 -43.31
C PRO A 209 48.09 -30.06 -43.57
N ASP A 210 48.08 -30.47 -44.84
CA ASP A 210 47.86 -31.79 -45.46
C ASP A 210 47.26 -33.01 -44.72
N GLU A 211 46.48 -33.73 -45.54
CA GLU A 211 46.43 -35.20 -45.78
C GLU A 211 45.50 -36.17 -45.00
N GLU A 212 44.80 -36.93 -45.86
CA GLU A 212 44.33 -38.34 -45.82
C GLU A 212 43.31 -38.82 -44.76
N ALA A 213 42.11 -39.17 -45.22
CA ALA A 213 41.77 -40.54 -45.67
C ALA A 213 40.45 -40.58 -46.45
#